data_AF-A0A662AW14-F1
#
_entry.id   AF-A0A662AW14-F1
#
_cell.length_a   1.000
_cell.length_b   1.000
_cell.length_c   1.000
_cell.angle_alpha   90.00
_cell.angle_beta   90.00
_cell.angle_gamma   90.00
#
_symmetry.space_group_name_H-M   'P 1'
#
loop_
_entity.id
_entity.type
_entity.pdbx_description
1 polymer ?
#
loop_
_entity_poly.entity_id
_entity_poly.type
_entity_poly.pdbx_seq_one_letter_code
_entity_poly.pdbx_strand_id
1 'polypeptide(L)' 'MKRKNREIKCEWCGKVRDECKFIIGASSKPDWVMVYGTGKMTCPDCHPKAMKDADIARDKWEQANEKGKFLKEMVNDYA' A
#
# COMPACT_ATOMS: atom_id res chain seq x y z
N MET A 1 -29.51 6.49 12.95
CA MET A 1 -28.22 5.85 13.26
C MET A 1 -27.20 6.24 12.17
N LYS A 2 -26.25 7.14 12.44
CA LYS A 2 -25.22 7.54 11.45
C LYS A 2 -24.19 6.40 11.34
N ARG A 3 -24.11 5.74 10.18
CA ARG A 3 -23.07 4.72 9.91
C ARG A 3 -21.69 5.39 9.96
N LYS A 4 -20.87 5.04 10.95
CA LYS A 4 -19.59 5.71 11.28
C LYS A 4 -18.43 5.44 10.29
N ASN A 5 -18.59 4.55 9.31
CA ASN A 5 -17.48 4.07 8.46
C ASN A 5 -17.70 4.35 6.96
N ARG A 6 -17.99 5.59 6.57
CA ARG A 6 -18.11 5.98 5.15
C ARG A 6 -16.98 6.85 4.64
N GLU A 7 -16.13 7.32 5.54
CA GLU A 7 -15.06 8.25 5.24
C GLU A 7 -13.78 7.49 4.85
N ILE A 8 -13.21 7.86 3.72
CA ILE A 8 -11.92 7.40 3.24
C ILE A 8 -10.94 8.58 3.36
N LYS A 9 -9.85 8.41 4.10
CA LYS A 9 -8.81 9.42 4.24
C LYS A 9 -7.59 9.05 3.39
N CYS A 10 -7.04 10.03 2.68
CA CYS A 10 -5.77 9.87 1.98
C CYS A 10 -4.61 9.98 2.98
N GLU A 11 -3.74 8.98 3.02
CA GLU A 11 -2.59 8.91 3.93
C GLU A 11 -1.43 9.84 3.53
N TRP A 12 -1.49 10.46 2.34
CA TRP A 12 -0.45 11.37 1.83
C TRP A 12 -0.80 12.85 1.99
N CYS A 13 -2.05 13.25 1.76
CA CYS A 13 -2.48 14.65 1.87
C CYS A 13 -3.55 14.89 2.93
N GLY A 14 -4.09 13.84 3.56
CA GLY A 14 -5.12 13.95 4.58
C GLY A 14 -6.52 14.31 4.07
N LYS A 15 -6.71 14.50 2.75
CA LYS A 15 -8.05 14.70 2.15
C LYS A 15 -8.97 13.56 2.57
N VAL A 16 -10.24 13.89 2.80
CA VAL A 16 -11.28 12.92 3.16
C VAL A 16 -12.33 12.89 2.05
N ARG A 17 -12.75 11.69 1.67
CA ARG A 17 -13.91 11.43 0.83
C ARG A 17 -14.97 10.78 1.69
N ASP A 18 -16.14 11.37 1.75
CA ASP A 18 -17.31 10.99 2.57
C ASP A 18 -18.14 9.83 1.97
N GLU A 19 -17.82 9.40 0.76
CA GLU A 19 -18.46 8.29 0.07
C GLU A 19 -17.46 7.19 -0.33
N CYS A 20 -17.47 6.08 0.40
CA CYS A 20 -16.85 4.82 -0.04
C CYS A 20 -17.73 4.15 -1.11
N LYS A 21 -17.40 4.37 -2.39
CA LYS A 21 -18.00 3.66 -3.52
C LYS A 21 -17.18 2.41 -3.79
N PHE A 22 -17.82 1.23 -3.75
CA PHE A 22 -17.19 -0.02 -4.12
C PHE A 22 -16.94 -0.01 -5.63
N ILE A 23 -15.68 0.03 -6.06
CA ILE A 23 -15.31 0.06 -7.49
C ILE A 23 -14.57 -1.25 -7.79
N ILE A 24 -15.25 -2.16 -8.50
CA ILE A 24 -14.64 -3.34 -9.11
C ILE A 24 -14.48 -3.03 -10.59
N GLY A 25 -13.27 -2.71 -11.05
CA GLY A 25 -12.99 -2.51 -12.47
C GLY A 25 -11.73 -1.70 -12.77
N ALA A 26 -11.02 -2.09 -13.83
CA ALA A 26 -9.79 -1.49 -14.34
C ALA A 26 -10.05 -0.10 -14.95
N SER A 27 -10.29 0.89 -14.09
CA SER A 27 -10.37 2.29 -14.52
C SER A 27 -9.04 2.71 -15.17
N SER A 28 -9.11 3.42 -16.30
CA SER A 28 -7.94 3.98 -16.98
C SER A 28 -7.25 5.10 -16.18
N LYS A 29 -7.94 5.66 -15.19
CA LYS A 29 -7.42 6.68 -14.28
C LYS A 29 -7.53 6.22 -12.82
N PRO A 30 -6.52 6.50 -12.00
CA PRO A 30 -6.58 6.18 -10.58
C PRO A 30 -7.67 6.99 -9.90
N ASP A 31 -8.59 6.30 -9.21
CA ASP A 31 -9.51 6.94 -8.27
C ASP A 31 -8.90 6.87 -6.85
N TRP A 32 -9.74 6.94 -5.81
CA TRP A 32 -9.36 6.63 -4.43
C TRP A 32 -9.05 5.14 -4.29
N VAL A 33 -7.77 4.79 -4.12
CA VAL A 33 -7.32 3.39 -4.19
C VAL A 33 -6.37 2.95 -3.08
N MET A 34 -6.59 1.70 -2.67
CA MET A 34 -5.60 0.64 -2.46
C MET A 34 -4.19 0.78 -3.02
N VAL A 35 -3.17 1.29 -2.32
CA VAL A 35 -1.79 1.15 -2.82
C VAL A 35 -1.17 -0.16 -2.34
N TYR A 36 -1.02 -1.11 -3.25
CA TYR A 36 -0.42 -2.42 -2.99
C TYR A 36 0.99 -2.30 -2.39
N GLY A 37 1.38 -3.24 -1.54
CA GLY A 37 2.65 -3.22 -0.80
C GLY A 37 2.67 -2.25 0.40
N THR A 38 1.84 -1.21 0.40
CA THR A 38 1.77 -0.25 1.53
C THR A 38 0.55 -0.44 2.42
N GLY A 39 -0.55 -0.99 1.90
CA GLY A 39 -1.83 -1.09 2.60
C GLY A 39 -2.53 0.26 2.87
N LYS A 40 -1.98 1.36 2.33
CA LYS A 40 -2.45 2.72 2.58
C LYS A 40 -3.41 3.19 1.49
N MET A 41 -4.25 4.14 1.86
CA MET A 41 -5.25 4.73 0.98
C MET A 41 -4.77 6.03 0.36
N THR A 42 -4.92 6.17 -0.96
CA THR A 42 -4.48 7.36 -1.69
C THR A 42 -5.62 7.98 -2.47
N CYS A 43 -5.60 9.31 -2.63
CA CYS A 43 -6.47 10.01 -3.56
C CYS A 43 -5.83 10.05 -4.97
N PRO A 44 -6.60 10.39 -6.02
CA PRO A 44 -6.10 10.46 -7.40
C PRO A 44 -4.85 11.34 -7.56
N ASP A 45 -4.84 12.50 -6.88
CA ASP A 45 -3.75 13.47 -6.96
C ASP A 45 -2.45 12.92 -6.35
N CYS A 46 -2.55 12.16 -5.26
CA CYS A 46 -1.41 11.62 -4.54
C CYS A 46 -0.95 10.26 -5.06
N HIS A 47 -1.72 9.62 -5.95
CA HIS A 47 -1.41 8.29 -6.46
C HIS A 47 0.00 8.15 -7.07
N PRO A 48 0.51 9.08 -7.90
CA PRO A 48 1.85 8.97 -8.46
C PRO A 48 2.97 8.96 -7.41
N LYS A 49 2.82 9.75 -6.33
CA LYS A 49 3.76 9.76 -5.21
C LYS A 49 3.66 8.46 -4.41
N ALA A 50 2.43 8.01 -4.17
CA ALA A 50 2.18 6.80 -3.41
C ALA A 50 2.75 5.54 -4.08
N MET A 51 2.73 5.47 -5.42
CA MET A 51 3.36 4.38 -6.17
C MET A 51 4.88 4.33 -5.99
N LYS A 52 5.57 5.49 -6.01
CA LYS A 52 7.02 5.55 -5.74
C LYS A 52 7.36 5.07 -4.32
N ASP A 53 6.56 5.48 -3.35
CA ASP A 53 6.73 5.03 -1.96
C ASP A 53 6.49 3.53 -1.83
N ALA A 54 5.55 2.97 -2.61
CA ALA A 54 5.27 1.54 -2.65
C ALA A 54 6.42 0.73 -3.26
N ASP A 55 7.04 1.23 -4.34
CA ASP A 55 8.21 0.59 -4.93
C ASP A 55 9.37 0.54 -3.92
N ILE A 56 9.66 1.64 -3.24
CA ILE A 56 10.69 1.68 -2.18
C ILE A 56 10.36 0.69 -1.04
N ALA A 57 9.08 0.58 -0.65
CA ALA A 57 8.66 -0.35 0.38
C ALA A 57 8.83 -1.82 -0.06
N ARG A 58 8.52 -2.13 -1.32
CA ARG A 58 8.72 -3.46 -1.90
C ARG A 58 10.20 -3.82 -1.95
N ASP A 59 11.05 -2.93 -2.45
CA ASP A 59 12.49 -3.17 -2.55
C ASP A 59 13.10 -3.47 -1.17
N LYS A 60 12.68 -2.72 -0.14
CA LYS A 60 13.11 -2.98 1.25
C LYS A 60 12.64 -4.33 1.77
N TRP A 61 11.41 -4.73 1.44
CA TRP A 61 10.86 -6.01 1.83
C TRP A 61 11.59 -7.18 1.13
N GLU A 62 11.88 -7.04 -0.16
CA GLU A 62 12.66 -8.02 -0.92
C GLU A 62 14.07 -8.18 -0.34
N GLN A 63 14.78 -7.08 -0.08
CA GLN A 63 16.11 -7.12 0.57
C GLN A 63 16.08 -7.76 1.96
N ALA A 64 15.04 -7.49 2.75
CA ALA A 64 14.88 -8.09 4.07
C ALA A 64 14.65 -9.61 3.97
N ASN A 65 13.89 -10.06 2.97
CA ASN A 65 13.65 -11.47 2.73
C ASN A 65 14.86 -12.21 2.18
N GLU A 66 15.63 -11.61 1.28
CA GLU A 66 16.90 -12.17 0.80
C GLU A 66 17.88 -12.33 1.96
N LYS A 67 18.03 -11.30 2.81
CA LYS A 67 18.82 -11.39 4.04
C LYS A 67 18.31 -12.48 4.98
N GLY A 68 16.99 -12.60 5.14
CA GLY A 68 16.37 -13.63 5.97
C GLY A 68 16.59 -15.05 5.43
N LYS A 69 16.62 -15.22 4.10
CA LYS A 69 16.94 -16.48 3.44
C LYS A 69 18.40 -16.86 3.65
N PHE A 70 19.32 -15.93 3.43
CA PHE A 70 20.75 -16.12 3.68
C PHE A 70 21.03 -16.48 5.15
N LEU A 71 20.36 -15.82 6.10
CA LEU A 71 20.53 -16.12 7.53
C LEU A 71 20.07 -17.55 7.87
N LYS A 72 18.95 -18.01 7.27
CA LYS A 72 18.46 -19.39 7.46
C LYS A 72 19.39 -20.42 6.86
N GLU A 73 19.96 -20.15 5.68
CA GLU A 73 20.94 -21.02 5.04
C GLU A 73 22.22 -21.12 5.88
N MET A 74 22.76 -19.99 6.37
CA MET A 74 23.90 -20.01 7.28
C MET A 74 23.64 -20.81 8.57
N VAL A 75 22.47 -20.66 9.20
CA VAL A 75 22.18 -21.40 10.46
C VAL A 75 22.07 -22.91 10.22
N ASN A 76 21.60 -23.34 9.05
CA ASN A 76 21.52 -24.77 8.71
C ASN A 76 22.91 -25.39 8.44
N ASP A 77 23.90 -24.63 8.00
CA ASP A 77 25.26 -25.13 7.77
C ASP A 77 26.08 -25.32 9.07
N TYR A 78 25.57 -24.82 10.21
CA TYR A 78 26.18 -24.96 11.54
C TYR A 78 25.48 -26.00 12.46
N ALA A 79 24.47 -26.73 11.95
CA ALA A 79 23.73 -27.78 12.67
C ALA A 79 24.08 -29.18 12.14
#